data_AF-A0A3D3HA59-F1
#
_entry.id   AF-A0A3D3HA59-F1
#
_cell.length_a   1.000
_cell.length_b   1.000
_cell.length_c   1.000
_cell.angle_alpha   90.00
_cell.angle_beta   90.00
_cell.angle_gamma   90.00
#
_symmetry.space_group_name_H-M   'P 1'
#
loop_
_entity.id
_entity.type
_entity.pdbx_description
1 polymer ?
#
loop_
_entity_poly.entity_id
_entity_poly.type
_entity_poly.pdbx_seq_one_letter_code
_entity_poly.pdbx_strand_id
1 'polypeptide(L)'
;MPYWGGRGNANQWDDNARAAGIPVDGSPQVGDVAVSNAGYYGHTAYVEAVYDDGTILVSQFNVDWGGTYSMAKIKVGNLVFIHFP
;
A
#
# COMPACT_ATOMS: atom_id res chain seq x y z
N MET A 1 1.64 8.48 9.03
CA MET A 1 1.69 7.02 9.25
C MET A 1 1.93 6.75 10.74
N PRO A 2 1.12 5.88 11.37
CA PRO A 2 1.35 5.43 12.73
C PRO A 2 2.75 4.81 12.84
N TYR A 3 3.46 5.16 13.90
CA TYR A 3 4.75 4.56 14.20
C TYR A 3 4.54 3.21 14.88
N TRP A 4 4.61 2.12 14.12
CA TRP A 4 4.54 0.72 14.60
C TRP A 4 5.75 0.28 15.42
N GLY A 5 6.39 1.21 16.14
CA GLY A 5 7.68 0.96 16.81
C GLY A 5 8.85 0.73 15.85
N GLY A 6 8.73 1.17 14.58
CA GLY A 6 9.73 0.93 13.54
C GLY A 6 9.85 -0.53 13.10
N ARG A 7 8.82 -1.36 13.32
CA ARG A 7 8.86 -2.79 13.04
C ARG A 7 8.08 -3.16 11.78
N GLY A 8 8.73 -3.96 10.94
CA GLY A 8 8.09 -4.78 9.93
C GLY A 8 8.38 -4.39 8.50
N ASN A 9 8.45 -5.41 7.66
CA ASN A 9 8.54 -5.28 6.21
C ASN A 9 7.17 -4.84 5.65
N ALA A 10 7.12 -4.36 4.40
CA ALA A 10 5.87 -3.92 3.77
C ALA A 10 4.76 -4.97 3.87
N ASN A 11 5.08 -6.26 3.71
CA ASN A 11 4.11 -7.37 3.84
C ASN A 11 3.59 -7.66 5.26
N GLN A 12 3.97 -6.86 6.26
CA GLN A 12 3.49 -6.97 7.64
C GLN A 12 2.66 -5.75 8.05
N TRP A 13 2.59 -4.73 7.20
CA TRP A 13 1.95 -3.47 7.54
C TRP A 13 0.44 -3.59 7.65
N ASP A 14 -0.18 -4.44 6.85
CA ASP A 14 -1.61 -4.71 6.88
C ASP A 14 -2.03 -5.38 8.19
N ASP A 15 -1.28 -6.37 8.66
CA ASP A 15 -1.53 -7.02 9.96
C ASP A 15 -1.24 -6.08 11.14
N ASN A 16 -0.17 -5.29 11.07
CA ASN A 16 0.12 -4.26 12.09
C ASN A 16 -0.99 -3.21 12.15
N ALA A 17 -1.50 -2.76 11.00
CA ALA A 17 -2.61 -1.83 10.90
C ALA A 17 -3.88 -2.39 11.56
N ARG A 18 -4.25 -3.63 11.24
CA ARG A 18 -5.35 -4.34 11.91
C ARG A 18 -5.16 -4.41 13.42
N ALA A 19 -3.94 -4.70 13.88
CA ALA A 19 -3.62 -4.83 15.30
C ALA A 19 -3.79 -3.53 16.11
N ALA A 20 -3.65 -2.34 15.50
CA ALA A 20 -4.03 -1.07 16.16
C ALA A 20 -5.41 -0.54 15.75
N GLY A 21 -6.27 -1.39 15.18
CA GLY A 21 -7.65 -1.02 14.87
C GLY A 21 -7.78 -0.05 13.69
N ILE A 22 -6.76 0.02 12.83
CA ILE A 22 -6.86 0.76 11.56
C ILE A 22 -7.54 -0.16 10.54
N PRO A 23 -8.61 0.29 9.87
CA PRO A 23 -9.30 -0.52 8.88
C PRO A 23 -8.36 -0.93 7.75
N VAL A 24 -8.45 -2.20 7.34
CA VAL A 24 -7.73 -2.74 6.20
C VAL A 24 -8.63 -3.67 5.41
N ASP A 25 -8.87 -3.35 4.15
CA ASP A 25 -9.64 -4.20 3.23
C ASP A 25 -9.11 -4.16 1.78
N GLY A 26 -9.88 -4.67 0.82
CA GLY A 26 -9.49 -4.75 -0.60
C GLY A 26 -10.04 -3.61 -1.48
N SER A 27 -10.66 -2.60 -0.88
CA SER A 27 -11.37 -1.52 -1.57
C SER A 27 -10.53 -0.24 -1.51
N PRO A 28 -9.93 0.23 -2.62
CA PRO A 28 -9.05 1.38 -2.58
C PRO A 28 -9.78 2.71 -2.37
N GLN A 29 -9.13 3.62 -1.66
CA GLN A 29 -9.50 5.02 -1.49
C GLN A 29 -8.28 5.92 -1.73
N VAL A 30 -8.52 7.15 -2.16
CA VAL A 30 -7.44 8.15 -2.27
C VAL A 30 -6.91 8.45 -0.87
N GLY A 31 -5.58 8.41 -0.70
CA GLY A 31 -4.95 8.55 0.62
C GLY A 31 -4.58 7.23 1.30
N ASP A 32 -5.05 6.10 0.78
CA ASP A 32 -4.70 4.80 1.32
C ASP A 32 -3.23 4.44 1.07
N VAL A 33 -2.74 3.50 1.87
CA VAL A 33 -1.51 2.77 1.57
C VAL A 33 -1.90 1.43 0.96
N ALA A 34 -1.56 1.24 -0.31
CA ALA A 34 -1.65 -0.04 -1.00
C ALA A 34 -0.50 -0.95 -0.57
N VAL A 35 -0.81 -2.15 -0.12
CA VAL A 35 0.15 -3.15 0.36
C VAL A 35 0.10 -4.37 -0.55
N SER A 36 1.27 -4.74 -1.08
CA SER A 36 1.51 -6.01 -1.73
C SER A 36 2.26 -6.93 -0.79
N ASN A 37 1.65 -8.08 -0.46
CA ASN A 37 2.28 -9.13 0.33
C ASN A 37 3.17 -10.05 -0.51
N ALA A 38 3.37 -9.74 -1.80
CA ALA A 38 4.19 -10.54 -2.70
C ALA A 38 5.70 -10.34 -2.43
N GLY A 39 6.44 -11.45 -2.38
CA GLY A 39 7.89 -11.43 -2.15
C GLY A 39 8.26 -11.39 -0.67
N TYR A 40 9.57 -11.46 -0.40
CA TYR A 40 10.09 -11.59 0.98
C TYR A 40 9.79 -10.36 1.85
N TYR A 41 9.88 -9.17 1.27
CA TYR A 41 9.64 -7.90 1.98
C TYR A 41 8.25 -7.31 1.72
N GLY A 42 7.53 -7.77 0.70
CA GLY A 42 6.37 -7.05 0.18
C GLY A 42 6.74 -5.74 -0.52
N HIS A 43 5.72 -4.94 -0.82
CA HIS A 43 5.88 -3.58 -1.33
C HIS A 43 4.71 -2.70 -0.87
N THR A 44 4.96 -1.42 -0.62
CA THR A 44 3.91 -0.45 -0.32
C THR A 44 3.94 0.71 -1.29
N ALA A 45 2.76 1.23 -1.63
CA ALA A 45 2.61 2.43 -2.45
C ALA A 45 1.48 3.30 -1.88
N TYR A 46 1.52 4.61 -2.14
CA TYR A 46 0.46 5.54 -1.73
C TYR A 46 -0.54 5.72 -2.86
N VAL A 47 -1.84 5.69 -2.55
CA VAL A 47 -2.91 5.80 -3.54
C VAL A 47 -3.22 7.28 -3.82
N GLU A 48 -2.87 7.71 -5.04
CA GLU A 48 -3.07 9.07 -5.53
C GLU A 48 -4.43 9.27 -6.20
N ALA A 49 -4.95 8.23 -6.87
CA ALA A 49 -6.26 8.25 -7.52
C ALA A 49 -6.86 6.84 -7.63
N VAL A 50 -8.19 6.76 -7.62
CA VAL A 50 -8.96 5.54 -7.88
C VAL A 50 -9.84 5.76 -9.11
N TYR A 51 -9.87 4.78 -10.02
CA TYR A 51 -10.61 4.88 -11.28
C TYR A 51 -11.69 3.78 -11.38
N ASP A 52 -12.77 4.09 -12.10
CA ASP A 52 -13.92 3.19 -12.31
C ASP A 52 -13.58 1.91 -13.11
N ASP A 53 -12.44 1.89 -13.80
CA ASP A 53 -11.94 0.74 -14.57
C ASP A 53 -11.22 -0.32 -13.70
N GLY A 54 -11.25 -0.17 -12.37
CA GLY A 54 -10.62 -1.10 -11.42
C GLY A 54 -9.11 -0.90 -11.28
N THR A 55 -8.61 0.27 -11.67
CA THR A 55 -7.20 0.64 -11.50
C THR A 55 -7.03 1.80 -10.53
N ILE A 56 -5.81 1.96 -10.05
CA ILE A 56 -5.39 3.03 -9.15
C ILE A 56 -4.12 3.69 -9.69
N LEU A 57 -3.97 4.99 -9.46
CA LEU A 57 -2.69 5.68 -9.60
C LEU A 57 -1.98 5.60 -8.25
N VAL A 58 -0.73 5.15 -8.25
CA VAL A 58 0.08 5.12 -7.03
C VAL A 58 1.37 5.89 -7.20
N SER A 59 1.85 6.48 -6.10
CA SER A 59 3.22 6.96 -5.95
C SER A 59 4.01 6.01 -5.05
N GLN A 60 5.25 5.71 -5.45
CA GLN A 60 6.06 4.67 -4.80
C GLN A 60 7.56 4.94 -4.96
N PHE A 61 8.34 4.31 -4.10
CA PHE A 61 9.80 4.40 -4.13
C PHE A 61 10.42 3.00 -4.19
N ASN A 62 11.47 2.86 -4.99
CA ASN A 62 12.32 1.66 -5.07
C ASN A 62 11.58 0.38 -5.50
N VAL A 63 10.52 0.48 -6.29
CA VAL A 63 9.77 -0.70 -6.79
C VAL A 63 10.62 -1.61 -7.68
N ASP A 64 11.57 -1.01 -8.41
CA ASP A 64 12.49 -1.66 -9.34
C ASP A 64 13.87 -1.90 -8.71
N TRP A 65 14.02 -1.67 -7.40
CA TRP A 65 15.28 -1.75 -6.66
C TRP A 65 16.35 -0.74 -7.11
N GLY A 66 15.99 0.25 -7.94
CA GLY A 66 16.89 1.27 -8.48
C GLY A 66 17.08 2.49 -7.58
N GLY A 67 16.42 2.55 -6.43
CA GLY A 67 16.47 3.70 -5.51
C GLY A 67 15.74 4.93 -6.05
N THR A 68 14.69 4.73 -6.86
CA THR A 68 14.00 5.83 -7.55
C THR A 68 12.56 5.99 -7.11
N TYR A 69 12.07 7.22 -7.19
CA TYR A 69 10.65 7.54 -7.10
C TYR A 69 9.98 7.28 -8.45
N SER A 70 8.78 6.70 -8.44
CA SER A 70 7.95 6.54 -9.64
C SER A 70 6.47 6.67 -9.32
N MET A 71 5.69 6.95 -10.35
CA MET A 71 4.23 6.86 -10.32
C MET A 71 3.78 5.85 -11.37
N ALA A 72 2.75 5.05 -11.06
CA ALA A 72 2.23 4.06 -11.99
C ALA A 72 0.71 3.89 -11.83
N LYS A 73 0.03 3.68 -12.97
CA LYS A 73 -1.37 3.23 -12.99
C LYS A 73 -1.37 1.70 -12.97
N ILE A 74 -1.89 1.08 -11.91
CA ILE A 74 -1.86 -0.37 -11.70
C ILE A 74 -3.26 -0.92 -11.43
N LYS A 75 -3.47 -2.22 -11.68
CA LYS A 75 -4.70 -2.92 -11.28
C LYS A 75 -4.67 -3.20 -9.77
N VAL A 76 -5.84 -3.15 -9.13
CA VAL A 76 -5.99 -3.47 -7.71
C VAL A 76 -5.48 -4.88 -7.38
N GLY A 77 -5.86 -5.89 -8.19
CA GLY A 77 -5.32 -7.25 -8.05
C GLY A 77 -5.50 -7.82 -6.64
N ASN A 78 -4.40 -8.30 -6.05
CA ASN A 78 -4.36 -8.88 -4.70
C ASN A 78 -3.84 -7.89 -3.63
N LEU A 79 -3.90 -6.58 -3.91
CA LEU A 79 -3.51 -5.56 -2.95
C LEU A 79 -4.54 -5.46 -1.83
N VAL A 80 -4.06 -5.11 -0.64
CA VAL A 80 -4.90 -4.65 0.47
C VAL A 80 -4.57 -3.20 0.77
N PHE A 81 -5.52 -2.47 1.33
CA PHE A 81 -5.45 -1.03 1.52
C PHE A 81 -5.59 -0.71 3.00
N ILE A 82 -4.62 0.02 3.54
CA ILE A 82 -4.68 0.55 4.91
C ILE A 82 -5.31 1.93 4.84
N HIS A 83 -6.43 2.11 5.56
CA HIS A 83 -7.22 3.33 5.52
C HIS A 83 -6.79 4.32 6.59
N PHE A 84 -6.37 5.52 6.16
CA PHE A 84 -6.08 6.63 7.06
C PHE A 84 -7.19 7.69 6.96
N PRO A 85 -7.59 8.32 8.09
CA PRO A 85 -8.57 9.41 8.10
C PRO A 85 -8.02 10.72 7.54
#